data_AF-A0A7S9Q0F1-F1
#
_entry.id   AF-A0A7S9Q0F1-F1
#
_cell.length_a   1.000
_cell.length_b   1.000
_cell.length_c   1.000
_cell.angle_alpha   90.00
_cell.angle_beta   90.00
_cell.angle_gamma   90.00
#
_symmetry.space_group_name_H-M   'P 1'
#
loop_
_entity.id
_entity.type
_entity.pdbx_description
1 polymer ?
#
loop_
_entity_poly.entity_id
_entity_poly.type
_entity_poly.pdbx_seq_one_letter_code
_entity_poly.pdbx_strand_id
1 'polypeptide(L)'
;MVFSDRIKYVVFSPYWNLPMSIVKNEALPGLETNADYIEDHNMDIRGEQNGLPIVRQRPGPRNALGRVKFIFPNKYSIYLHDTPSRQLFHKTVRAFSHGCIRVEDPFAFASNLLSPQKAWTSQRIKDAMSSNSEQWVTLDKPTPVYITYSHAGQIQLET
;
A
#
# COMPACT_ATOMS: atom_id res chain seq x y z
N MET A 1 22.44 4.26 7.66
CA MET A 1 21.12 4.81 7.26
C MET A 1 21.12 4.98 5.75
N VAL A 2 20.10 4.49 5.04
CA VAL A 2 20.05 4.56 3.57
C VAL A 2 19.01 5.57 3.10
N PHE A 3 17.92 5.77 3.86
CA PHE A 3 16.91 6.78 3.56
C PHE A 3 16.15 7.19 4.84
N SER A 4 15.76 8.46 4.94
CA SER A 4 14.94 9.01 6.02
C SER A 4 13.91 10.00 5.48
N ASP A 5 12.66 9.90 5.92
CA ASP A 5 11.60 10.86 5.61
C ASP A 5 10.59 10.94 6.76
N ARG A 6 9.47 11.62 6.59
CA ARG A 6 8.40 11.71 7.58
C ARG A 6 7.09 11.23 6.99
N ILE A 7 6.49 10.24 7.66
CA ILE A 7 5.12 9.81 7.37
C ILE A 7 4.19 10.97 7.67
N LYS A 8 3.33 11.31 6.71
CA LYS A 8 2.34 12.38 6.82
C LYS A 8 0.91 11.86 6.75
N TYR A 9 0.68 10.77 6.02
CA TYR A 9 -0.66 10.25 5.82
C TYR A 9 -0.76 8.76 6.12
N VAL A 10 -1.85 8.37 6.77
CA VAL A 10 -2.34 7.00 6.84
C VAL A 10 -3.55 6.92 5.94
N VAL A 11 -3.55 5.99 5.00
CA VAL A 11 -4.67 5.81 4.07
C VAL A 11 -5.24 4.41 4.25
N PHE A 12 -6.42 4.35 4.82
CA PHE A 12 -7.17 3.11 5.06
C PHE A 12 -7.98 2.71 3.84
N SER A 13 -8.13 1.40 3.64
CA SER A 13 -8.85 0.82 2.51
C SER A 13 -8.45 1.45 1.18
N PRO A 14 -7.15 1.44 0.82
CA PRO A 14 -6.65 2.22 -0.30
C PRO A 14 -7.12 1.65 -1.64
N TYR A 15 -7.32 2.54 -2.60
CA TYR A 15 -7.24 2.14 -4.01
C TYR A 15 -5.78 1.83 -4.35
N TRP A 16 -5.58 0.83 -5.20
CA TRP A 16 -4.27 0.53 -5.79
C TRP A 16 -4.29 0.88 -7.27
N ASN A 17 -3.56 1.93 -7.66
CA ASN A 17 -3.36 2.23 -9.07
C ASN A 17 -2.29 1.30 -9.62
N LEU A 18 -2.61 0.54 -10.68
CA LEU A 18 -1.69 -0.43 -11.25
C LEU A 18 -0.55 0.32 -11.97
N PRO A 19 0.72 -0.03 -11.71
CA PRO A 19 1.82 0.43 -12.54
C PRO A 19 1.61 0.03 -14.00
N MET A 20 2.05 0.87 -14.94
CA MET A 20 1.90 0.62 -16.38
C MET A 20 2.48 -0.72 -16.83
N SER A 21 3.55 -1.18 -16.17
CA SER A 21 4.15 -2.49 -16.42
C SER A 21 3.20 -3.65 -16.08
N ILE A 22 2.47 -3.56 -14.97
CA ILE A 22 1.47 -4.55 -14.57
C ILE A 22 0.25 -4.49 -15.51
N VAL A 23 -0.18 -3.28 -15.87
CA VAL A 23 -1.27 -3.13 -16.85
C VAL A 23 -0.92 -3.84 -18.16
N LYS A 24 0.29 -3.59 -18.69
CA LYS A 24 0.73 -4.15 -19.96
C LYS A 24 0.97 -5.66 -19.91
N ASN A 25 1.55 -6.17 -18.84
CA ASN A 25 2.01 -7.56 -18.77
C ASN A 25 1.00 -8.51 -18.14
N GLU A 26 0.01 -8.00 -17.38
CA GLU A 26 -0.96 -8.82 -16.66
C GLU A 26 -2.40 -8.45 -17.01
N ALA A 27 -2.79 -7.18 -16.84
CA ALA A 27 -4.19 -6.78 -17.00
C ALA A 27 -4.68 -6.88 -18.45
N LEU A 28 -3.87 -6.42 -19.43
CA LEU A 28 -4.23 -6.49 -20.84
C LEU A 28 -4.31 -7.93 -21.37
N PRO A 29 -3.30 -8.80 -21.16
CA PRO A 29 -3.44 -10.22 -21.50
C PRO A 29 -4.62 -10.89 -20.78
N GLY A 30 -4.88 -10.51 -19.53
CA GLY A 30 -6.05 -10.97 -18.76
C GLY A 30 -7.36 -10.63 -19.45
N LEU A 31 -7.52 -9.38 -19.88
CA LEU A 31 -8.70 -8.89 -20.61
C LEU A 31 -8.87 -9.54 -21.98
N GLU A 32 -7.78 -9.83 -22.70
CA GLU A 32 -7.84 -10.53 -23.99
C GLU A 32 -8.37 -11.96 -23.85
N THR A 33 -8.07 -12.61 -22.72
CA THR A 33 -8.49 -14.00 -22.44
C THR A 33 -9.84 -14.09 -21.73
N ASN A 34 -10.21 -13.09 -20.93
CA ASN A 34 -11.45 -13.04 -20.16
C ASN A 34 -12.00 -11.61 -20.13
N ALA A 35 -13.16 -11.39 -20.76
CA ALA A 35 -13.84 -10.10 -20.77
C ALA A 35 -14.22 -9.60 -19.36
N ASP A 36 -14.45 -10.52 -18.42
CA ASP A 36 -14.83 -10.21 -17.03
C ASP A 36 -13.62 -10.00 -16.10
N TYR A 37 -12.38 -10.07 -16.61
CA TYR A 37 -11.14 -10.00 -15.83
C TYR A 37 -11.12 -8.81 -14.85
N ILE A 38 -11.58 -7.64 -15.29
CA ILE A 38 -11.61 -6.42 -14.47
C ILE A 38 -12.53 -6.57 -13.27
N GLU A 39 -13.73 -7.09 -13.45
CA GLU A 39 -14.66 -7.28 -12.33
C GLU A 39 -14.24 -8.44 -11.44
N ASP A 40 -13.73 -9.54 -12.01
CA ASP A 40 -13.21 -10.70 -11.27
C ASP A 40 -12.07 -10.34 -10.30
N HIS A 41 -11.26 -9.35 -10.68
CA HIS A 41 -10.14 -8.86 -9.87
C HIS A 41 -10.49 -7.62 -9.03
N ASN A 42 -11.77 -7.23 -9.00
CA ASN A 42 -12.28 -6.05 -8.30
C ASN A 42 -11.55 -4.77 -8.72
N MET A 43 -11.41 -4.58 -10.03
CA MET A 43 -10.73 -3.46 -10.67
C MET A 43 -11.71 -2.56 -11.42
N ASP A 44 -11.26 -1.37 -11.77
CA ASP A 44 -11.97 -0.42 -12.60
C ASP A 44 -11.02 0.36 -13.50
N ILE A 45 -11.48 0.65 -14.72
CA ILE A 45 -10.76 1.47 -15.69
C ILE A 45 -11.22 2.92 -15.51
N ARG A 46 -10.26 3.83 -15.29
CA ARG A 46 -10.51 5.26 -15.03
C ARG A 46 -10.23 6.18 -16.21
N GLY A 47 -9.78 5.62 -17.32
CA GLY A 47 -9.42 6.34 -18.53
C GLY A 47 -8.26 5.65 -19.23
N GLU A 48 -7.52 6.43 -20.02
CA GLU A 48 -6.38 5.96 -20.78
C GLU A 48 -5.21 6.93 -20.60
N GLN A 49 -3.99 6.41 -20.55
CA GLN A 49 -2.76 7.18 -20.53
C GLN A 49 -1.73 6.51 -21.45
N ASN A 50 -1.20 7.26 -22.41
CA ASN A 50 -0.19 6.78 -23.37
C ASN A 50 -0.62 5.52 -24.13
N GLY A 51 -1.89 5.42 -24.55
CA GLY A 51 -2.39 4.27 -25.29
C GLY A 51 -2.68 3.03 -24.43
N LEU A 52 -2.65 3.16 -23.11
CA LEU A 52 -2.90 2.06 -22.16
C LEU A 52 -3.96 2.46 -21.14
N PRO A 53 -4.85 1.54 -20.72
CA PRO A 53 -5.90 1.86 -19.76
C PRO A 53 -5.30 2.18 -18.39
N ILE A 54 -5.85 3.20 -17.73
CA ILE A 54 -5.55 3.49 -16.32
C ILE A 54 -6.42 2.56 -15.48
N VAL A 55 -5.83 1.45 -15.04
CA VAL A 55 -6.50 0.46 -14.21
C VAL A 55 -6.17 0.71 -12.75
N ARG A 56 -7.19 0.62 -11.89
CA ARG A 56 -7.00 0.58 -10.44
C ARG A 56 -7.78 -0.57 -9.83
N GLN A 57 -7.27 -1.11 -8.74
CA GLN A 57 -7.97 -2.08 -7.91
C GLN A 57 -8.71 -1.37 -6.79
N ARG A 58 -9.98 -1.72 -6.61
CA ARG A 58 -10.86 -1.18 -5.56
C ARG A 58 -10.45 -1.71 -4.18
N PRO A 59 -10.83 -1.03 -3.08
CA PRO A 59 -10.59 -1.53 -1.75
C PRO A 59 -11.25 -2.90 -1.55
N GLY A 60 -10.57 -3.80 -0.85
CA GLY A 60 -11.12 -5.13 -0.58
C GLY A 60 -10.10 -6.13 -0.04
N PRO A 61 -10.53 -7.35 0.31
CA PRO A 61 -9.67 -8.37 0.90
C PRO A 61 -8.50 -8.83 0.02
N ARG A 62 -8.66 -8.71 -1.30
CA ARG A 62 -7.65 -9.11 -2.30
C ARG A 62 -6.83 -7.95 -2.85
N ASN A 63 -6.99 -6.75 -2.27
CA ASN A 63 -6.26 -5.57 -2.74
C ASN A 63 -4.76 -5.75 -2.50
N ALA A 64 -3.92 -5.51 -3.52
CA ALA A 64 -2.48 -5.75 -3.42
C ALA A 64 -1.76 -4.83 -2.41
N LEU A 65 -2.35 -3.66 -2.09
CA LEU A 65 -1.89 -2.77 -1.02
C LEU A 65 -2.42 -3.13 0.37
N GLY A 66 -3.21 -4.22 0.47
CA GLY A 66 -3.84 -4.64 1.71
C GLY A 66 -4.88 -3.64 2.20
N ARG A 67 -4.98 -3.50 3.52
CA ARG A 67 -6.00 -2.68 4.18
C ARG A 67 -5.56 -1.26 4.56
N VAL A 68 -4.26 -0.96 4.45
CA VAL A 68 -3.72 0.36 4.80
C VAL A 68 -2.39 0.62 4.11
N LYS A 69 -2.15 1.87 3.72
CA LYS A 69 -0.85 2.37 3.26
C LYS A 69 -0.43 3.61 4.05
N PHE A 70 0.87 3.82 4.20
CA PHE A 70 1.49 4.91 4.95
C PHE A 70 2.37 5.73 4.01
N ILE A 71 2.01 7.00 3.85
CA ILE A 71 2.60 7.88 2.84
C ILE A 71 3.52 8.87 3.52
N PHE A 72 4.76 8.90 3.05
CA PHE A 72 5.76 9.93 3.32
C PHE A 72 6.11 10.57 1.97
N PRO A 73 5.67 11.80 1.69
CA PRO A 73 5.85 12.41 0.36
C PRO A 73 7.32 12.52 -0.03
N ASN A 74 7.74 11.76 -1.05
CA ASN A 74 9.11 11.71 -1.55
C ASN A 74 9.13 11.67 -3.08
N LYS A 75 10.28 12.02 -3.66
CA LYS A 75 10.49 12.05 -5.13
C LYS A 75 10.57 10.67 -5.80
N TYR A 76 10.56 9.59 -5.01
CA TYR A 76 10.75 8.23 -5.47
C TYR A 76 9.45 7.40 -5.45
N SER A 77 8.32 8.04 -5.10
CA SER A 77 7.01 7.40 -4.95
C SER A 77 7.00 6.19 -3.99
N ILE A 78 7.89 6.20 -3.00
CA ILE A 78 8.01 5.12 -2.01
C ILE A 78 6.93 5.27 -0.93
N TYR A 79 6.31 4.18 -0.51
CA TYR A 79 5.38 4.15 0.63
C TYR A 79 5.43 2.80 1.35
N LEU A 80 4.97 2.79 2.62
CA LEU A 80 4.76 1.54 3.35
C LEU A 80 3.32 1.05 3.14
N HIS A 81 3.07 -0.25 3.12
CA HIS A 81 1.71 -0.76 2.98
C HIS A 81 1.50 -2.17 3.58
N ASP A 82 0.25 -2.53 3.82
CA ASP A 82 -0.18 -3.89 4.18
C ASP A 82 -0.15 -4.83 2.96
N THR A 83 -0.31 -6.13 3.15
CA THR A 83 -0.39 -7.10 2.06
C THR A 83 -1.34 -8.23 2.44
N PRO A 84 -2.21 -8.72 1.52
CA PRO A 84 -3.02 -9.90 1.78
C PRO A 84 -2.15 -11.16 1.91
N SER A 85 -1.02 -11.21 1.20
CA SER A 85 -0.07 -12.33 1.22
C SER A 85 0.92 -12.28 2.40
N ARG A 86 0.43 -12.38 3.65
CA ARG A 86 1.28 -12.32 4.85
C ARG A 86 2.30 -13.45 4.95
N GLN A 87 2.00 -14.63 4.39
CA GLN A 87 2.92 -15.77 4.37
C GLN A 87 4.27 -15.48 3.69
N LEU A 88 4.34 -14.46 2.84
CA LEU A 88 5.57 -14.08 2.15
C LEU A 88 6.60 -13.41 3.09
N PHE A 89 6.25 -13.02 4.32
CA PHE A 89 7.23 -12.45 5.28
C PHE A 89 8.29 -13.48 5.70
N HIS A 90 8.01 -14.77 5.53
CA HIS A 90 8.97 -15.85 5.79
C HIS A 90 9.90 -16.18 4.61
N LYS A 91 9.79 -15.48 3.47
CA LYS A 91 10.70 -15.66 2.33
C LYS A 91 11.83 -14.62 2.40
N THR A 92 13.05 -15.11 2.62
CA THR A 92 14.28 -14.33 2.68
C THR A 92 14.52 -13.61 1.35
N VAL A 93 14.75 -12.31 1.43
CA VAL A 93 15.01 -11.35 0.34
C VAL A 93 13.78 -10.96 -0.49
N ARG A 94 13.25 -9.76 -0.22
CA ARG A 94 12.33 -9.05 -1.11
C ARG A 94 12.90 -7.70 -1.54
N ALA A 95 14.04 -7.75 -2.22
CA ALA A 95 14.25 -6.74 -3.25
C ALA A 95 13.37 -7.18 -4.42
N PHE A 96 12.36 -6.39 -4.79
CA PHE A 96 12.22 -5.91 -6.17
C PHE A 96 10.94 -5.11 -6.43
N SER A 97 11.19 -3.99 -7.12
CA SER A 97 10.32 -3.18 -7.98
C SER A 97 9.43 -2.12 -7.31
N HIS A 98 9.68 -0.86 -7.71
CA HIS A 98 8.82 0.33 -7.60
C HIS A 98 8.60 0.98 -6.22
N GLY A 99 9.38 0.66 -5.19
CA GLY A 99 9.39 1.48 -3.96
C GLY A 99 8.32 1.15 -2.91
N CYS A 100 7.78 -0.07 -2.91
CA CYS A 100 6.76 -0.49 -1.95
C CYS A 100 7.37 -1.34 -0.83
N ILE A 101 7.22 -0.91 0.43
CA ILE A 101 7.72 -1.65 1.61
C ILE A 101 6.53 -2.21 2.38
N ARG A 102 6.50 -3.53 2.58
CA ARG A 102 5.41 -4.20 3.29
C ARG A 102 5.64 -4.13 4.81
N VAL A 103 4.59 -3.81 5.55
CA VAL A 103 4.59 -3.77 7.02
C VAL A 103 4.00 -5.08 7.55
N GLU A 104 4.68 -5.73 8.48
CA GLU A 104 4.28 -7.03 9.04
C GLU A 104 3.00 -6.93 9.89
N ASP A 105 2.98 -5.99 10.84
CA ASP A 105 1.79 -5.63 11.60
C ASP A 105 1.33 -4.19 11.30
N PRO A 106 0.57 -4.01 10.22
CA PRO A 106 0.11 -2.68 9.82
C PRO A 106 -0.95 -2.11 10.78
N PHE A 107 -1.66 -2.94 11.55
CA PHE A 107 -2.65 -2.46 12.53
C PHE A 107 -1.94 -1.84 13.73
N ALA A 108 -0.95 -2.54 14.30
CA ALA A 108 -0.15 -2.01 15.40
C ALA A 108 0.61 -0.76 14.95
N PHE A 109 1.18 -0.76 13.74
CA PHE A 109 1.88 0.39 13.19
C PHE A 109 0.95 1.61 13.04
N ALA A 110 -0.24 1.44 12.46
CA ALA A 110 -1.23 2.53 12.36
C ALA A 110 -1.68 3.03 13.74
N SER A 111 -1.89 2.11 14.70
CA SER A 111 -2.30 2.46 16.07
C SER A 111 -1.25 3.30 16.78
N ASN A 112 0.03 2.97 16.61
CA ASN A 112 1.13 3.76 17.18
C ASN A 112 1.22 5.15 16.57
N LEU A 113 1.14 5.25 15.23
CA LEU A 113 1.19 6.54 14.52
C LEU A 113 0.03 7.47 14.90
N LEU A 114 -1.17 6.91 15.07
CA LEU A 114 -2.39 7.67 15.38
C LEU A 114 -2.64 7.84 16.88
N SER A 115 -1.81 7.26 17.74
CA SER A 115 -1.95 7.36 19.21
C SER A 115 -2.06 8.80 19.75
N PRO A 116 -1.43 9.85 19.16
CA PRO A 116 -1.63 11.23 19.62
C PRO A 116 -3.04 11.78 19.30
N GLN A 117 -3.70 11.23 18.27
CA GLN A 117 -5.00 11.66 17.78
C GLN A 117 -6.12 10.86 18.44
N LYS A 118 -6.57 11.27 19.63
CA LYS A 118 -7.57 10.56 20.47
C LYS A 118 -8.85 10.12 19.73
N ALA A 119 -9.21 10.80 18.65
CA ALA A 119 -10.36 10.44 17.80
C ALA A 119 -10.18 9.09 17.06
N TRP A 120 -8.95 8.57 16.96
CA TRP A 120 -8.57 7.32 16.32
C TRP A 120 -8.40 6.21 17.36
N THR A 121 -9.53 5.64 17.79
CA THR A 121 -9.54 4.46 18.65
C THR A 121 -9.15 3.21 17.88
N SER A 122 -8.70 2.17 18.60
CA SER A 122 -8.41 0.85 18.01
C SER A 122 -9.58 0.30 17.20
N GLN A 123 -10.82 0.52 17.66
CA GLN A 123 -12.02 0.08 16.93
C GLN A 123 -12.18 0.87 15.62
N ARG A 124 -12.06 2.20 15.67
CA ARG A 124 -12.16 3.04 14.47
C ARG A 124 -11.11 2.70 13.41
N ILE A 125 -9.90 2.35 13.85
CA ILE A 125 -8.83 1.90 12.93
C ILE A 125 -9.22 0.57 12.27
N LYS A 126 -9.72 -0.41 13.03
CA LYS A 126 -10.21 -1.69 12.48
C LYS A 126 -11.37 -1.49 11.50
N ASP A 127 -12.30 -0.60 11.83
CA ASP A 127 -13.44 -0.28 10.96
C ASP A 127 -12.95 0.37 9.66
N ALA A 128 -12.05 1.34 9.77
CA ALA A 128 -11.46 2.00 8.60
C ALA A 128 -10.68 1.02 7.72
N MET A 129 -9.91 0.10 8.31
CA MET A 129 -9.18 -0.96 7.58
C MET A 129 -10.09 -1.99 6.92
N SER A 130 -11.29 -2.23 7.45
CA SER A 130 -12.24 -3.21 6.90
C SER A 130 -13.28 -2.61 5.97
N SER A 131 -13.36 -1.27 5.92
CA SER A 131 -14.21 -0.50 5.02
C SER A 131 -13.97 -0.82 3.53
N ASN A 132 -15.00 -0.61 2.71
CA ASN A 132 -14.88 -0.64 1.24
C ASN A 132 -14.67 0.76 0.63
N SER A 133 -14.50 1.78 1.47
CA SER A 133 -14.27 3.17 1.10
C SER A 133 -12.90 3.64 1.58
N GLU A 134 -12.12 4.25 0.69
CA GLU A 134 -10.80 4.80 1.01
C GLU A 134 -10.94 5.97 1.98
N GLN A 135 -10.13 5.97 3.03
CA GLN A 135 -10.10 7.06 4.01
C GLN A 135 -8.69 7.57 4.23
N TRP A 136 -8.48 8.85 3.94
CA TRP A 136 -7.23 9.56 4.19
C TRP A 136 -7.21 10.18 5.58
N VAL A 137 -6.09 10.01 6.26
CA VAL A 137 -5.85 10.57 7.59
C VAL A 137 -4.52 11.29 7.57
N THR A 138 -4.56 12.59 7.86
CA THR A 138 -3.33 13.37 8.08
C THR A 138 -2.88 13.18 9.52
N LEU A 139 -1.59 12.93 9.70
CA LEU A 139 -0.98 12.85 11.01
C LEU A 139 -0.81 14.26 11.60
N ASP A 140 -1.29 14.47 12.83
CA ASP A 140 -1.11 15.75 13.55
C ASP A 140 0.38 16.08 13.74
N LYS A 141 1.19 15.03 13.94
CA LYS A 141 2.63 15.10 14.05
C LYS A 141 3.24 14.14 13.03
N PRO A 142 3.88 14.64 11.96
CA PRO A 142 4.58 13.78 11.02
C PRO A 142 5.67 12.95 11.73
N THR A 143 5.62 11.63 11.61
CA THR A 143 6.54 10.71 12.31
C THR A 143 7.73 10.38 11.41
N PRO A 144 8.98 10.49 11.89
CA PRO A 144 10.13 10.07 11.10
C PRO A 144 10.02 8.57 10.76
N VAL A 145 10.51 8.22 9.57
CA VAL A 145 10.68 6.84 9.14
C VAL A 145 12.10 6.69 8.62
N TYR A 146 12.79 5.69 9.15
CA TYR A 146 14.13 5.33 8.70
C TYR A 146 14.05 4.00 7.97
N ILE A 147 14.53 4.00 6.72
CA ILE A 147 14.68 2.78 5.92
C ILE A 147 16.17 2.46 5.93
N THR A 148 16.51 1.40 6.63
CA THR A 148 17.88 0.88 6.70
C THR A 148 18.02 -0.37 5.86
N TYR A 149 19.22 -0.62 5.35
CA TYR A 149 19.57 -1.86 4.65
C TYR A 149 20.69 -2.51 5.45
N SER A 150 20.42 -3.69 6.02
CA SER A 150 21.46 -4.51 6.65
C SER A 150 21.97 -5.56 5.67
N HIS A 151 23.22 -6.01 5.85
CA HIS A 151 23.89 -7.01 5.00
C HIS A 151 23.18 -8.38 4.92
N ALA A 152 22.08 -8.57 5.67
CA ALA A 152 21.19 -9.73 5.60
C ALA A 152 19.92 -9.50 4.74
N GLY A 153 19.82 -8.36 4.03
CA GLY A 153 18.69 -8.05 3.14
C GLY A 153 17.38 -7.71 3.85
N GLN A 154 17.43 -7.37 5.14
CA GLN A 154 16.26 -6.95 5.92
C GLN A 154 16.17 -5.43 5.96
N ILE A 155 14.97 -4.91 5.65
CA ILE A 155 14.61 -3.51 5.87
C ILE A 155 14.07 -3.40 7.29
N GLN A 156 14.75 -2.63 8.15
CA GLN A 156 14.22 -2.28 9.47
C GLN A 156 13.58 -0.90 9.40
N LEU A 157 12.38 -0.79 9.98
CA LEU A 157 11.65 0.45 10.14
C LEU A 157 11.78 0.89 11.59
N GLU A 158 12.39 2.04 11.79
CA GLU A 158 12.43 2.72 13.09
C GLU A 158 11.59 4.00 12.98
N THR A 159 10.78 4.26 14.00
CA THR A 159 9.89 5.43 14.12
C THR A 159 10.12 6.14 15.43
#